data_AF-A0A7Y3CFX1-F1
#
_entry.id   AF-A0A7Y3CFX1-F1
#
_cell.length_a   1.000
_cell.length_b   1.000
_cell.length_c   1.000
_cell.angle_alpha   90.00
_cell.angle_beta   90.00
_cell.angle_gamma   90.00
#
_symmetry.space_group_name_H-M   'P 1'
#
loop_
_entity.id
_entity.type
_entity.pdbx_description
1 polymer ?
#
loop_
_entity_poly.entity_id
_entity_poly.type
_entity_poly.pdbx_seq_one_letter_code
_entity_poly.pdbx_strand_id
1 'polypeptide(L)'
;MARAQMGKSRLILTMTPAILVLLFLVTFVKSEDKTQQILDEKAKKRVLKREAVNALWRLKNTLEKEGFYSGRIRLNIWRSTAMDAGTFDQAKYDEFKKQLYKKSISDSLRCIEDFIMEDNFYDANICLQVWRMHSKELGTYDQEEYEALKKRLADAKTMKASKETEAQTPD
;
A
#
# COMPACT_ATOMS: atom_id res chain seq x y z
N MET A 1 37.56 82.37 48.81
CA MET A 1 38.45 81.47 48.03
C MET A 1 37.95 80.05 48.19
N ALA A 2 37.70 79.35 47.07
CA ALA A 2 37.69 77.88 46.86
C ALA A 2 36.77 77.00 47.74
N ARG A 3 36.04 75.98 47.26
CA ARG A 3 35.70 75.43 45.94
C ARG A 3 34.60 74.38 46.22
N ALA A 4 33.65 74.23 45.32
CA ALA A 4 32.60 73.21 45.33
C ALA A 4 33.15 71.77 45.24
N GLN A 5 32.40 70.76 45.70
CA GLN A 5 32.10 69.61 44.85
C GLN A 5 30.94 68.73 45.36
N MET A 6 29.87 68.69 44.56
CA MET A 6 28.87 67.62 44.52
C MET A 6 29.53 66.32 44.04
N GLY A 7 29.42 65.25 44.83
CA GLY A 7 29.64 63.88 44.38
C GLY A 7 28.37 63.31 43.78
N LYS A 8 28.27 63.38 42.44
CA LYS A 8 27.16 62.87 41.64
C LYS A 8 27.08 61.34 41.70
N SER A 9 25.84 60.86 41.76
CA SER A 9 25.37 59.57 41.27
C SER A 9 26.11 59.11 40.01
N ARG A 10 26.48 57.83 39.96
CA ARG A 10 26.54 56.98 38.75
C ARG A 10 26.94 55.56 39.14
N LEU A 11 25.99 54.78 39.65
CA LEU A 11 26.04 53.33 39.54
C LEU A 11 25.32 52.94 38.23
N ILE A 12 25.90 53.31 37.08
CA ILE A 12 25.43 52.76 35.79
C ILE A 12 26.21 51.48 35.55
N LEU A 13 25.65 50.40 36.09
CA LEU A 13 25.53 49.08 35.46
C LEU A 13 26.45 48.85 34.23
N THR A 14 27.69 48.42 34.45
CA THR A 14 28.56 47.85 33.41
C THR A 14 28.19 46.38 33.17
N MET A 15 27.00 46.13 32.62
CA MET A 15 26.53 44.79 32.21
C MET A 15 26.15 44.80 30.72
N THR A 16 27.04 45.23 29.81
CA THR A 16 26.55 45.62 28.47
C THR A 16 27.27 45.11 27.20
N PRO A 17 28.45 44.46 27.21
CA PRO A 17 28.89 43.77 25.98
C PRO A 17 28.76 42.24 26.07
N ALA A 18 29.20 41.61 27.16
CA ALA A 18 29.26 40.14 27.25
C ALA A 18 27.86 39.48 27.26
N ILE A 19 26.89 40.07 27.96
CA ILE A 19 25.50 39.56 27.99
C ILE A 19 24.82 39.77 26.64
N LEU A 20 25.06 40.91 25.98
CA LEU A 20 24.55 41.17 24.64
C LEU A 20 25.17 40.21 23.60
N VAL A 21 26.46 39.90 23.69
CA VAL A 21 27.13 38.89 22.85
C VAL A 21 26.57 37.50 23.11
N LEU A 22 26.37 37.09 24.37
CA LEU A 22 25.76 35.81 24.72
C LEU A 22 24.32 35.69 24.19
N LEU A 23 23.50 36.74 24.34
CA LEU A 23 22.14 36.77 23.80
C LEU A 23 22.14 36.70 22.27
N PHE A 24 23.06 37.40 21.59
CA PHE A 24 23.23 37.29 20.15
C PHE A 24 23.64 35.87 19.72
N LEU A 25 24.63 35.25 20.37
CA LEU A 25 25.06 33.89 20.07
C LEU A 25 23.91 32.86 20.29
N VAL A 26 23.12 33.01 21.35
CA VAL A 26 21.95 32.15 21.60
C VAL A 26 20.89 32.31 20.50
N THR A 27 20.67 33.52 19.98
CA THR A 27 19.75 33.74 18.84
C THR A 27 20.26 33.13 17.54
N PHE A 28 21.58 33.18 17.28
CA PHE A 28 22.19 32.56 16.11
C PHE A 28 22.10 31.02 16.16
N VAL A 29 22.46 30.40 17.28
CA VAL A 29 22.37 28.94 17.45
C VAL A 29 20.92 28.45 17.28
N LYS A 30 19.94 29.16 17.85
CA LYS A 30 18.51 28.82 17.70
C LYS A 30 17.99 29.03 16.27
N SER A 31 18.57 29.95 15.51
CA SER A 31 18.23 30.16 14.10
C SER A 31 18.84 29.10 13.19
N GLU A 32 20.06 28.67 13.47
CA GLU A 32 20.75 27.61 12.75
C GLU A 32 20.07 26.25 12.96
N ASP A 33 19.74 25.92 14.21
CA ASP A 33 19.01 24.70 14.58
C ASP A 33 17.63 24.60 13.88
N LYS A 34 16.87 25.71 13.85
CA LYS A 34 15.61 25.79 13.10
C LYS A 34 15.81 25.62 11.59
N THR A 35 16.86 26.21 11.04
CA THR A 35 17.15 26.11 9.59
C THR A 35 17.53 24.67 9.23
N GLN A 36 18.35 24.02 10.04
CA GLN A 36 18.74 22.63 9.87
C GLN A 36 17.53 21.69 9.96
N GLN A 37 16.67 21.88 10.97
CA GLN A 37 15.43 21.11 11.11
C GLN A 37 14.52 21.23 9.87
N ILE A 38 14.37 22.43 9.30
CA ILE A 38 13.57 22.66 8.08
C ILE A 38 14.20 21.93 6.88
N LEU A 39 15.52 21.96 6.74
CA LEU A 39 16.23 21.27 5.66
C LEU A 39 16.09 19.75 5.77
N ASP A 40 16.18 19.22 6.98
CA ASP A 40 16.05 17.78 7.27
C ASP A 40 14.61 17.30 7.00
N GLU A 41 13.61 18.06 7.43
CA GLU A 41 12.20 17.77 7.11
C GLU A 41 11.93 17.82 5.59
N LYS A 42 12.53 18.78 4.89
CA LYS A 42 12.43 18.86 3.42
C LYS A 42 13.17 17.70 2.74
N ALA A 43 14.30 17.24 3.27
CA ALA A 43 15.01 16.08 2.78
C ALA A 43 14.19 14.79 3.00
N LYS A 44 13.65 14.60 4.20
CA LYS A 44 12.76 13.49 4.56
C LYS A 44 11.54 13.42 3.64
N LYS A 45 10.84 14.54 3.44
CA LYS A 45 9.70 14.62 2.49
C LYS A 45 10.09 14.24 1.06
N ARG A 46 11.30 14.61 0.62
CA ARG A 46 11.79 14.24 -0.72
C ARG A 46 12.04 12.74 -0.84
N VAL A 47 12.59 12.10 0.20
CA VAL A 47 12.82 10.64 0.24
C VAL A 47 11.48 9.90 0.22
N LEU A 48 10.54 10.25 1.09
CA LEU A 48 9.22 9.60 1.16
C LEU A 48 8.46 9.68 -0.17
N LYS A 49 8.47 10.86 -0.82
CA LYS A 49 7.87 11.01 -2.15
C LYS A 49 8.52 10.10 -3.20
N ARG A 50 9.85 9.96 -3.17
CA ARG A 50 10.57 9.06 -4.09
C ARG A 50 10.19 7.60 -3.83
N GLU A 51 10.07 7.19 -2.57
CA GLU A 51 9.65 5.84 -2.20
C GLU A 51 8.23 5.53 -2.67
N ALA A 52 7.29 6.46 -2.48
CA ALA A 52 5.92 6.33 -2.96
C ALA A 52 5.85 6.19 -4.49
N VAL A 53 6.64 6.99 -5.23
CA VAL A 53 6.73 6.90 -6.70
C VAL A 53 7.32 5.55 -7.14
N ASN A 54 8.38 5.08 -6.48
CA ASN A 54 8.99 3.78 -6.78
C ASN A 54 8.02 2.62 -6.48
N ALA A 55 7.28 2.69 -5.37
CA ALA A 55 6.27 1.71 -5.03
C ALA A 55 5.13 1.68 -6.05
N LEU A 56 4.69 2.85 -6.54
CA LEU A 56 3.68 2.95 -7.59
C LEU A 56 4.15 2.29 -8.89
N TRP A 57 5.39 2.55 -9.30
CA TRP A 57 5.96 1.94 -10.50
C TRP A 57 6.00 0.41 -10.39
N ARG A 58 6.43 -0.12 -9.23
CA ARG A 58 6.44 -1.58 -8.98
C ARG A 58 5.03 -2.16 -8.98
N LEU A 59 4.06 -1.48 -8.37
CA LEU A 59 2.66 -1.88 -8.40
C LEU A 59 2.15 -2.01 -9.83
N LYS A 60 2.34 -0.98 -10.67
CA LYS A 60 1.91 -1.02 -12.08
C LYS A 60 2.51 -2.20 -12.84
N ASN A 61 3.82 -2.42 -12.71
CA ASN A 61 4.48 -3.54 -13.37
C ASN A 61 3.95 -4.91 -12.87
N THR A 62 3.67 -5.05 -11.57
CA THR A 62 3.09 -6.28 -11.00
C THR A 62 1.65 -6.49 -11.45
N LEU A 63 0.84 -5.43 -11.59
CA LEU A 63 -0.53 -5.53 -12.13
C LEU A 63 -0.56 -6.10 -13.55
N GLU A 64 0.45 -5.79 -14.35
CA GLU A 64 0.58 -6.29 -15.73
C GLU A 64 1.09 -7.73 -15.80
N LYS A 65 2.05 -8.09 -14.94
CA LYS A 65 2.87 -9.32 -15.14
C LYS A 65 2.61 -10.45 -14.15
N GLU A 66 2.07 -10.14 -12.97
CA GLU A 66 2.04 -11.10 -11.86
C GLU A 66 0.61 -11.52 -11.47
N GLY A 67 0.54 -12.48 -10.55
CA GLY A 67 -0.71 -12.96 -9.97
C GLY A 67 -1.29 -12.02 -8.92
N PHE A 68 -2.54 -12.32 -8.53
CA PHE A 68 -3.32 -11.53 -7.58
C PHE A 68 -2.59 -11.24 -6.25
N TYR A 69 -1.97 -12.26 -5.65
CA TYR A 69 -1.33 -12.12 -4.32
C TYR A 69 -0.14 -11.16 -4.34
N SER A 70 0.76 -11.29 -5.32
CA SER A 70 1.85 -10.32 -5.50
C SER A 70 1.31 -8.91 -5.69
N GLY A 71 0.29 -8.77 -6.55
CA GLY A 71 -0.36 -7.49 -6.81
C GLY A 71 -0.97 -6.85 -5.56
N ARG A 72 -1.65 -7.64 -4.73
CA ARG A 72 -2.22 -7.18 -3.45
C ARG A 72 -1.12 -6.71 -2.47
N ILE A 73 -0.01 -7.42 -2.38
CA ILE A 73 1.14 -7.01 -1.55
C ILE A 73 1.68 -5.67 -2.04
N ARG A 74 1.93 -5.53 -3.35
CA ARG A 74 2.44 -4.27 -3.92
C ARG A 74 1.45 -3.11 -3.74
N LEU A 75 0.15 -3.38 -3.83
CA LEU A 75 -0.89 -2.37 -3.61
C LEU A 75 -0.83 -1.83 -2.17
N ASN A 76 -0.66 -2.71 -1.19
CA ASN A 76 -0.53 -2.32 0.21
C ASN A 76 0.76 -1.55 0.50
N ILE A 77 1.89 -1.96 -0.11
CA ILE A 77 3.16 -1.23 0.00
C ILE A 77 3.03 0.19 -0.58
N TRP A 78 2.43 0.31 -1.77
CA TRP A 78 2.18 1.62 -2.37
C TRP A 78 1.24 2.46 -1.51
N ARG A 79 0.14 1.89 -0.98
CA ARG A 79 -0.77 2.61 -0.07
C ARG A 79 -0.03 3.18 1.13
N SER A 80 0.76 2.37 1.83
CA SER A 80 1.52 2.80 3.02
C SER A 80 2.49 3.92 2.68
N THR A 81 3.34 3.71 1.66
CA THR A 81 4.35 4.70 1.26
C THR A 81 3.73 6.01 0.77
N ALA A 82 2.60 5.93 0.06
CA ALA A 82 1.87 7.11 -0.38
C ALA A 82 1.19 7.87 0.78
N MET A 83 0.71 7.16 1.80
CA MET A 83 0.20 7.78 3.03
C MET A 83 1.31 8.51 3.79
N ASP A 84 2.46 7.86 3.98
CA ASP A 84 3.62 8.46 4.64
C ASP A 84 4.15 9.70 3.89
N ALA A 85 4.10 9.67 2.57
CA ALA A 85 4.49 10.79 1.71
C ALA A 85 3.43 11.91 1.62
N GLY A 86 2.21 11.70 2.14
CA GLY A 86 1.09 12.62 1.97
C GLY A 86 0.59 12.75 0.53
N THR A 87 0.78 11.71 -0.29
CA THR A 87 0.40 11.68 -1.71
C THR A 87 -0.60 10.57 -2.03
N PHE A 88 -1.25 10.00 -1.02
CA PHE A 88 -2.24 8.94 -1.20
C PHE A 88 -3.48 9.47 -1.93
N ASP A 89 -3.96 8.68 -2.89
CA ASP A 89 -5.09 8.98 -3.75
C ASP A 89 -6.05 7.79 -3.68
N GLN A 90 -7.18 7.98 -2.98
CA GLN A 90 -8.17 6.95 -2.73
C GLN A 90 -8.77 6.41 -4.04
N ALA A 91 -9.03 7.28 -5.01
CA ALA A 91 -9.61 6.86 -6.29
C ALA A 91 -8.66 5.94 -7.07
N LYS A 92 -7.35 6.25 -7.08
CA LYS A 92 -6.34 5.36 -7.68
C LYS A 92 -6.21 4.05 -6.94
N TYR A 93 -6.30 4.06 -5.62
CA TYR A 93 -6.29 2.83 -4.83
C TYR A 93 -7.47 1.92 -5.19
N ASP A 94 -8.67 2.48 -5.27
CA ASP A 94 -9.87 1.75 -5.63
C ASP A 94 -9.81 1.24 -7.08
N GLU A 95 -9.22 2.01 -7.99
CA GLU A 95 -8.97 1.58 -9.37
C GLU A 95 -8.03 0.37 -9.43
N PHE A 96 -6.85 0.44 -8.78
CA PHE A 96 -5.89 -0.67 -8.77
C PHE A 96 -6.45 -1.91 -8.06
N LYS A 97 -7.20 -1.72 -6.97
CA LYS A 97 -7.93 -2.80 -6.30
C LYS A 97 -8.91 -3.46 -7.29
N LYS A 98 -9.73 -2.68 -7.98
CA LYS A 98 -10.67 -3.19 -8.98
C LYS A 98 -9.97 -3.97 -10.09
N GLN A 99 -8.83 -3.49 -10.59
CA GLN A 99 -8.02 -4.20 -11.60
C GLN A 99 -7.55 -5.57 -11.09
N LEU A 100 -7.01 -5.64 -9.86
CA LEU A 100 -6.56 -6.89 -9.24
C LEU A 100 -7.68 -7.93 -9.14
N TYR A 101 -8.82 -7.52 -8.58
CA TYR A 101 -9.92 -8.44 -8.34
C TYR A 101 -10.56 -8.90 -9.65
N LYS A 102 -10.72 -8.02 -10.65
CA LYS A 102 -11.18 -8.40 -11.99
C LYS A 102 -10.27 -9.47 -12.61
N LYS A 103 -8.96 -9.25 -12.56
CA LYS A 103 -7.99 -10.23 -13.07
C LYS A 103 -8.12 -11.56 -12.33
N SER A 104 -8.22 -11.54 -11.00
CA SER A 104 -8.35 -12.76 -10.22
C SER A 104 -9.64 -13.53 -10.48
N ILE A 105 -10.76 -12.83 -10.69
CA ILE A 105 -12.04 -13.45 -11.06
C ILE A 105 -11.90 -14.16 -12.41
N SER A 106 -11.32 -13.48 -13.41
CA SER A 106 -11.05 -14.05 -14.73
C SER A 106 -10.11 -15.26 -14.65
N ASP A 107 -9.03 -15.16 -13.87
CA ASP A 107 -8.07 -16.24 -13.66
C ASP A 107 -8.73 -17.44 -12.96
N SER A 108 -9.65 -17.20 -12.02
CA SER A 108 -10.37 -18.26 -11.31
C SER A 108 -11.33 -19.02 -12.23
N LEU A 109 -12.03 -18.32 -13.13
CA LEU A 109 -12.90 -18.96 -14.12
C LEU A 109 -12.11 -19.88 -15.05
N ARG A 110 -10.96 -19.41 -15.56
CA ARG A 110 -10.05 -20.24 -16.36
C ARG A 110 -9.54 -21.44 -15.56
N CYS A 111 -9.11 -21.22 -14.32
CA CYS A 111 -8.63 -22.27 -13.44
C CYS A 111 -9.66 -23.40 -13.21
N ILE A 112 -10.94 -23.07 -13.10
CA ILE A 112 -12.01 -24.08 -12.97
C ILE A 112 -12.02 -24.99 -14.20
N GLU A 113 -11.92 -24.41 -15.40
CA GLU A 113 -11.93 -25.18 -16.65
C GLU A 113 -10.69 -26.04 -16.82
N ASP A 114 -9.51 -25.47 -16.58
CA ASP A 114 -8.23 -26.17 -16.67
C ASP A 114 -8.24 -27.41 -15.77
N PHE A 115 -8.67 -27.27 -14.52
CA PHE A 115 -8.72 -28.40 -13.59
C PHE A 115 -9.87 -29.38 -13.83
N ILE A 116 -10.98 -28.97 -14.46
CA ILE A 116 -12.00 -29.93 -14.94
C ILE A 116 -11.40 -30.81 -16.05
N MET A 117 -10.64 -30.23 -16.98
CA MET A 117 -10.00 -30.99 -18.07
C MET A 117 -8.94 -31.96 -17.57
N GLU A 118 -8.27 -31.63 -16.46
CA GLU A 118 -7.27 -32.48 -15.80
C GLU A 118 -7.88 -33.51 -14.83
N ASP A 119 -9.22 -33.61 -14.75
CA ASP A 119 -9.94 -34.43 -13.75
C ASP A 119 -9.58 -34.09 -12.29
N ASN A 120 -9.01 -32.91 -12.03
CA ASN A 120 -8.65 -32.41 -10.69
C ASN A 120 -9.79 -31.60 -10.07
N PHE A 121 -10.85 -32.31 -9.68
CA PHE A 121 -12.05 -31.67 -9.13
C PHE A 121 -11.83 -30.95 -7.79
N TYR A 122 -10.78 -31.31 -7.05
CA TYR A 122 -10.44 -30.65 -5.78
C TYR A 122 -9.96 -29.22 -6.02
N ASP A 123 -8.99 -29.03 -6.91
CA ASP A 123 -8.45 -27.70 -7.21
C ASP A 123 -9.44 -26.85 -8.02
N ALA A 124 -10.25 -27.47 -8.89
CA ALA A 124 -11.37 -26.78 -9.55
C ALA A 124 -12.35 -26.18 -8.52
N ASN A 125 -12.68 -26.92 -7.45
CA ASN A 125 -13.54 -26.40 -6.39
C ASN A 125 -12.87 -25.26 -5.60
N ILE A 126 -11.55 -25.32 -5.37
CA ILE A 126 -10.82 -24.20 -4.76
C ILE A 126 -10.95 -22.94 -5.62
N CYS A 127 -10.74 -23.07 -6.94
CA CYS A 127 -10.88 -21.94 -7.85
C CYS A 127 -12.31 -21.37 -7.90
N LEU A 128 -13.33 -22.21 -7.79
CA LEU A 128 -14.71 -21.75 -7.62
C LEU A 128 -14.92 -20.94 -6.32
N GLN A 129 -14.31 -21.34 -5.20
CA GLN A 129 -14.41 -20.58 -3.95
C GLN A 129 -13.65 -19.25 -4.02
N VAL A 130 -12.49 -19.21 -4.69
CA VAL A 130 -11.74 -17.97 -4.94
C VAL A 130 -12.57 -17.02 -5.79
N TRP A 131 -13.16 -17.51 -6.90
CA TRP A 131 -14.08 -16.74 -7.72
C TRP A 131 -15.21 -16.15 -6.88
N ARG A 132 -15.90 -16.97 -6.07
CA ARG A 132 -17.01 -16.53 -5.21
C ARG A 132 -16.58 -15.42 -4.25
N MET A 133 -15.45 -15.60 -3.56
CA MET A 133 -14.95 -14.63 -2.60
C MET A 133 -14.59 -13.31 -3.28
N HIS A 134 -13.89 -13.36 -4.41
CA HIS A 134 -13.41 -12.18 -5.11
C HIS A 134 -14.54 -11.42 -5.84
N SER A 135 -15.52 -12.13 -6.38
CA SER A 135 -16.73 -11.51 -6.95
C SER A 135 -17.54 -10.79 -5.87
N LYS A 136 -17.63 -11.34 -4.65
CA LYS A 136 -18.27 -10.65 -3.52
C LYS A 136 -17.55 -9.37 -3.13
N GLU A 137 -16.22 -9.36 -3.13
CA GLU A 137 -15.44 -8.15 -2.84
C GLU A 137 -15.76 -7.01 -3.82
N LEU A 138 -16.00 -7.33 -5.10
CA LEU A 138 -16.38 -6.33 -6.11
C LEU A 138 -17.88 -6.04 -6.19
N GLY A 139 -18.70 -6.75 -5.41
CA GLY A 139 -20.16 -6.67 -5.53
C GLY A 139 -20.69 -7.21 -6.87
N THR A 140 -19.91 -8.05 -7.55
CA THR A 140 -20.27 -8.69 -8.83
C THR A 140 -20.59 -10.18 -8.66
N TYR A 141 -20.85 -10.62 -7.43
CA TYR A 141 -21.23 -12.00 -7.17
C TYR A 141 -22.64 -12.26 -7.69
N ASP A 142 -22.74 -13.24 -8.58
CA ASP A 142 -24.01 -13.76 -9.06
C ASP A 142 -24.25 -15.18 -8.50
N GLN A 143 -25.40 -15.37 -7.87
CA GLN A 143 -25.75 -16.64 -7.22
C GLN A 143 -26.12 -17.72 -8.24
N GLU A 144 -26.72 -17.35 -9.37
CA GLU A 144 -27.12 -18.29 -10.42
C GLU A 144 -25.88 -18.83 -11.13
N GLU A 145 -24.93 -17.95 -11.48
CA GLU A 145 -23.63 -18.31 -12.05
C GLU A 145 -22.84 -19.23 -11.11
N TYR A 146 -22.85 -18.94 -9.79
CA TYR A 146 -22.21 -19.80 -8.81
C TYR A 146 -22.79 -21.23 -8.80
N GLU A 147 -24.11 -21.36 -8.75
CA GLU A 147 -24.74 -22.68 -8.74
C GLU A 147 -24.59 -23.40 -10.08
N ALA A 148 -24.55 -22.68 -11.20
CA ALA A 148 -24.27 -23.24 -12.52
C ALA A 148 -22.85 -23.82 -12.60
N LEU A 149 -21.83 -23.07 -12.15
CA LEU A 149 -20.44 -23.54 -12.09
C LEU A 149 -20.29 -24.75 -11.17
N LYS A 150 -20.95 -24.71 -10.00
CA LYS A 150 -20.95 -25.82 -9.04
C LYS A 150 -21.60 -27.08 -9.61
N LYS A 151 -22.74 -26.94 -10.30
CA LYS A 151 -23.40 -28.06 -10.97
C LYS A 151 -22.51 -28.66 -12.05
N ARG A 152 -21.91 -27.82 -12.89
CA ARG A 152 -20.98 -28.26 -13.94
C ARG A 152 -19.82 -29.09 -13.37
N LEU A 153 -19.26 -28.68 -12.24
CA LEU A 153 -18.19 -29.44 -11.57
C LEU A 153 -18.68 -30.81 -11.09
N ALA A 154 -19.90 -30.89 -10.53
CA ALA A 154 -20.50 -32.15 -10.10
C ALA A 154 -20.82 -33.09 -11.28
N ASP A 155 -21.33 -32.54 -12.38
CA ASP A 155 -21.64 -33.28 -13.60
C ASP A 155 -20.36 -33.86 -14.22
N ALA A 156 -19.28 -33.06 -14.28
CA ALA A 156 -17.97 -33.51 -14.78
C ALA A 156 -17.40 -34.67 -13.94
N LYS A 157 -17.46 -34.56 -12.61
CA LYS A 157 -17.03 -35.61 -11.68
C LYS A 157 -17.82 -36.90 -11.86
N THR A 158 -19.14 -36.79 -12.03
CA THR A 158 -20.03 -37.95 -12.26
C THR A 158 -19.69 -38.63 -13.58
N MET A 159 -19.53 -37.85 -14.65
CA MET A 159 -19.17 -38.37 -15.98
C MET A 159 -17.82 -39.09 -15.96
N LYS A 160 -16.83 -38.59 -15.22
CA LYS A 160 -15.53 -39.27 -15.05
C LYS A 160 -15.69 -40.63 -14.36
N ALA A 161 -16.42 -40.67 -13.24
CA ALA A 161 -16.65 -41.91 -12.50
C ALA A 161 -17.42 -42.97 -13.33
N SER A 162 -18.39 -42.55 -14.14
CA SER A 162 -19.10 -43.44 -15.07
C SER A 162 -18.14 -44.07 -16.10
N LYS A 163 -17.28 -43.25 -16.73
CA LYS A 163 -16.28 -43.74 -17.69
C LYS A 163 -15.28 -44.73 -17.09
N GLU A 164 -14.86 -44.49 -15.85
CA GLU A 164 -13.97 -45.41 -15.12
C GLU A 164 -14.66 -46.74 -14.79
N THR A 165 -15.96 -46.71 -14.47
CA THR A 165 -16.75 -47.92 -14.19
C THR A 165 -16.96 -48.76 -15.45
N GLU A 166 -17.28 -48.12 -16.58
CA GLU A 166 -17.40 -48.78 -17.88
C GLU A 166 -16.08 -49.43 -18.32
N ALA A 167 -14.95 -48.75 -18.12
CA ALA A 167 -13.62 -49.27 -18.46
C ALA A 167 -13.18 -50.47 -17.59
N GLN A 168 -13.79 -50.69 -16.43
CA GLN A 168 -13.45 -51.76 -15.48
C GLN A 168 -14.32 -53.01 -15.62
N THR A 169 -15.29 -53.02 -16.54
CA THR A 169 -16.13 -54.19 -16.81
C THR A 169 -15.64 -54.86 -18.10
N PRO A 170 -14.73 -55.86 -18.05
CA PRO A 170 -14.31 -56.57 -19.25
C PRO A 170 -15.45 -57.47 -19.74
N ASP A 171 -15.74 -57.40 -21.05
CA ASP A 171 -16.56 -58.38 -21.77
C ASP A 171 -16.03 -59.82 -21.60
#